data_AF-A0A7C5U938-F1
#
_entry.id   AF-A0A7C5U938-F1
#
_cell.length_a   1.000
_cell.length_b   1.000
_cell.length_c   1.000
_cell.angle_alpha   90.00
_cell.angle_beta   90.00
_cell.angle_gamma   90.00
#
_symmetry.space_group_name_H-M   'P 1'
#
loop_
_entity.id
_entity.type
_entity.pdbx_description
1 polymer ?
#
loop_
_entity_poly.entity_id
_entity_poly.type
_entity_poly.pdbx_seq_one_letter_code
_entity_poly.pdbx_strand_id
1 'polypeptide(L)'
;MHRMRGTFILAIIAVLLGLWIFLFERGPAPEGKLLLSIDPNKVEKVELQNLKERKTIVLRRAGKETWRIISPVSTPANNDTVKSILDRLKRVKIELSLKEDALKRKEFGFGNPEGAISIELRGGRRYRLVLAKKTPDTLYAYAYREDKRKPVVVDSMLLDDALKSLDDLREKRVAKFDKEKVERLALQYADEELLCERTSGDKWRIVKPIRTNADESTIGTLLDKLSTLEASKFIDDKPTEEALKKYGLQKPSFSVTVWLKGRKKGIRLSIGNKSEEDASKLYARSSYVPSVFLIDEKNLSDIKKRLNDLRSKRLLAFETGKVDNLRLIHGGKEIELERKKQGERDEWMITKPVKMRADNTTVTNLLWDVHDLEAQRFVDNPKGLEEYGLDKPQVTVELSEGKRTLKLFIGKAASDKTVYAKTNEQEVVCEVPRDILEKVRKDVNDLRNLEIVRFERDDATEVAIEWLEDGKKKQVCIERRGKDEWDVVKPKRKKADSVSVSNILWTLEQVRAEKYVGEETGDKKFGFEKPQLVATVKLKGRSPIKLIIGAYEEGKNNVYLKSSEVKGVYLKSDYILEDLKRYAKELLK
;
A
#
# COMPACT_ATOMS: atom_id res chain seq x y z
N MET A 1 44.51 -67.15 27.10
CA MET A 1 44.84 -65.88 26.39
C MET A 1 44.97 -66.03 24.86
N HIS A 2 44.33 -67.04 24.23
CA HIS A 2 44.55 -67.37 22.80
C HIS A 2 43.44 -66.92 21.82
N ARG A 3 42.31 -66.38 22.30
CA ARG A 3 41.17 -65.99 21.45
C ARG A 3 41.22 -64.55 20.89
N MET A 4 42.05 -63.65 21.45
CA MET A 4 42.13 -62.25 20.97
C MET A 4 43.15 -62.01 19.84
N ARG A 5 44.10 -62.93 19.62
CA ARG A 5 45.13 -62.77 18.57
C ARG A 5 44.53 -62.91 17.16
N GLY A 6 43.57 -63.81 16.97
CA GLY A 6 42.91 -64.00 15.67
C GLY A 6 42.05 -62.81 15.24
N THR A 7 41.32 -62.20 16.19
CA THR A 7 40.46 -61.03 15.93
C THR A 7 41.29 -59.79 15.59
N PHE A 8 42.45 -59.62 16.24
CA PHE A 8 43.36 -58.51 15.95
C PHE A 8 43.99 -58.65 14.56
N ILE A 9 44.36 -59.87 14.15
CA ILE A 9 44.88 -60.15 12.81
C ILE A 9 43.79 -59.89 11.74
N LEU A 10 42.55 -60.30 11.99
CA LEU A 10 41.43 -60.03 11.08
C LEU A 10 41.11 -58.52 10.98
N ALA A 11 41.20 -57.78 12.08
CA ALA A 11 41.01 -56.33 12.06
C ALA A 11 42.13 -55.62 11.29
N ILE A 12 43.39 -56.06 11.45
CA ILE A 12 44.52 -55.53 10.67
C ILE A 12 44.37 -55.88 9.20
N ILE A 13 43.94 -57.10 8.86
CA ILE A 13 43.67 -57.49 7.46
C ILE A 13 42.52 -56.66 6.89
N ALA A 14 41.45 -56.38 7.64
CA ALA A 14 40.36 -55.53 7.20
C ALA A 14 40.80 -54.06 6.99
N VAL A 15 41.68 -53.54 7.85
CA VAL A 15 42.26 -52.19 7.72
C VAL A 15 43.23 -52.14 6.55
N LEU A 16 44.06 -53.17 6.34
CA LEU A 16 44.99 -53.27 5.21
C LEU A 16 44.26 -53.50 3.88
N LEU A 17 43.16 -54.26 3.85
CA LEU A 17 42.27 -54.38 2.70
C LEU A 17 41.53 -53.06 2.46
N GLY A 18 41.08 -52.37 3.51
CA GLY A 18 40.48 -51.04 3.39
C GLY A 18 41.48 -50.01 2.85
N LEU A 19 42.72 -50.03 3.31
CA LEU A 19 43.83 -49.21 2.80
C LEU A 19 44.22 -49.60 1.38
N TRP A 20 44.20 -50.89 1.03
CA TRP A 20 44.52 -51.36 -0.31
C TRP A 20 43.40 -50.99 -1.30
N ILE A 21 42.13 -51.11 -0.93
CA ILE A 21 40.99 -50.62 -1.72
C ILE A 21 41.07 -49.08 -1.87
N PHE A 22 41.41 -48.37 -0.79
CA PHE A 22 41.54 -46.92 -0.79
C PHE A 22 42.74 -46.41 -1.61
N LEU A 23 43.86 -47.14 -1.63
CA LEU A 23 45.11 -46.74 -2.30
C LEU A 23 45.28 -47.32 -3.71
N PHE A 24 44.70 -48.50 -4.01
CA PHE A 24 44.92 -49.23 -5.27
C PHE A 24 43.66 -49.48 -6.11
N GLU A 25 42.44 -49.45 -5.54
CA GLU A 25 41.18 -49.51 -6.33
C GLU A 25 40.58 -48.13 -6.63
N ARG A 26 40.82 -47.13 -5.78
CA ARG A 26 40.68 -45.74 -6.19
C ARG A 26 41.85 -45.38 -7.09
N GLY A 27 41.67 -45.58 -8.40
CA GLY A 27 42.49 -44.90 -9.40
C GLY A 27 42.57 -43.39 -9.16
N PRO A 28 43.47 -42.67 -9.86
CA PRO A 28 43.66 -41.23 -9.66
C PRO A 28 42.32 -40.49 -9.66
N ALA A 29 42.21 -39.46 -8.81
CA ALA A 29 41.05 -38.58 -8.76
C ALA A 29 40.62 -38.18 -10.18
N PRO A 30 39.33 -38.28 -10.52
CA PRO A 30 38.85 -38.10 -11.88
C PRO A 30 39.28 -36.75 -12.45
N GLU A 31 39.84 -36.78 -13.67
CA GLU A 31 39.87 -35.62 -14.56
C GLU A 31 38.45 -35.04 -14.65
N GLY A 32 38.30 -33.75 -14.34
CA GLY A 32 37.02 -33.02 -14.35
C GLY A 32 36.42 -32.82 -15.74
N LYS A 33 36.30 -33.89 -16.54
CA LYS A 33 35.75 -33.89 -17.89
C LYS A 33 34.23 -33.97 -17.84
N LEU A 34 33.59 -33.08 -18.58
CA LEU A 34 32.14 -33.07 -18.72
C LEU A 34 31.66 -34.30 -19.50
N LEU A 35 30.65 -35.00 -18.96
CA LEU A 35 29.99 -36.13 -19.63
C LEU A 35 29.17 -35.67 -20.84
N LEU A 36 28.55 -34.50 -20.71
CA LEU A 36 27.71 -33.85 -21.71
C LEU A 36 28.30 -32.47 -22.04
N SER A 37 28.39 -32.16 -23.33
CA SER A 37 28.68 -30.80 -23.80
C SER A 37 27.39 -30.24 -24.39
N ILE A 38 26.64 -29.54 -23.55
CA ILE A 38 25.33 -28.99 -23.91
C ILE A 38 25.25 -27.51 -23.53
N ASP A 39 24.55 -26.75 -24.36
CA ASP A 39 24.10 -25.40 -24.05
C ASP A 39 22.61 -25.49 -23.68
N PRO A 40 22.23 -25.22 -22.41
CA PRO A 40 20.84 -25.22 -21.97
C PRO A 40 19.90 -24.41 -22.86
N ASN A 41 20.37 -23.33 -23.48
CA ASN A 41 19.54 -22.49 -24.36
C ASN A 41 19.21 -23.16 -25.70
N LYS A 42 20.00 -24.15 -26.11
CA LYS A 42 19.78 -24.92 -27.33
C LYS A 42 18.92 -26.16 -27.10
N VAL A 43 18.57 -26.51 -25.86
CA VAL A 43 17.72 -27.68 -25.58
C VAL A 43 16.27 -27.36 -25.94
N GLU A 44 15.66 -28.16 -26.83
CA GLU A 44 14.28 -28.01 -27.29
C GLU A 44 13.31 -29.01 -26.65
N LYS A 45 13.79 -30.21 -26.33
CA LYS A 45 13.01 -31.28 -25.71
C LYS A 45 13.82 -31.96 -24.60
N VAL A 46 13.15 -32.28 -23.49
CA VAL A 46 13.67 -33.11 -22.41
C VAL A 46 12.69 -34.24 -22.17
N GLU A 47 13.18 -35.45 -22.01
CA GLU A 47 12.39 -36.63 -21.71
C GLU A 47 12.99 -37.32 -20.48
N LEU A 48 12.18 -37.38 -19.42
CA LEU A 48 12.54 -38.00 -18.14
C LEU A 48 11.77 -39.31 -18.03
N GLN A 49 12.52 -40.41 -17.90
CA GLN A 49 11.97 -41.76 -17.86
C GLN A 49 12.27 -42.38 -16.50
N ASN A 50 11.21 -42.75 -15.77
CA ASN A 50 11.31 -43.69 -14.67
C ASN A 50 11.09 -45.09 -15.26
N LEU A 51 12.18 -45.83 -15.45
CA LEU A 51 12.18 -47.11 -16.16
C LEU A 51 11.59 -48.22 -15.29
N LYS A 52 11.73 -48.14 -13.97
CA LYS A 52 11.09 -49.07 -13.02
C LYS A 52 9.57 -49.01 -13.09
N GLU A 53 9.01 -47.80 -13.12
CA GLU A 53 7.56 -47.57 -13.16
C GLU A 53 6.99 -47.48 -14.59
N ARG A 54 7.85 -47.56 -15.62
CA ARG A 54 7.49 -47.37 -17.02
C ARG A 54 6.76 -46.05 -17.28
N LYS A 55 7.14 -45.00 -16.54
CA LYS A 55 6.58 -43.65 -16.68
C LYS A 55 7.53 -42.78 -17.50
N THR A 56 6.97 -41.94 -18.34
CA THR A 56 7.74 -41.01 -19.18
C THR A 56 7.07 -39.65 -19.17
N ILE A 57 7.85 -38.62 -18.90
CA ILE A 57 7.42 -37.23 -18.91
C ILE A 57 8.23 -36.51 -19.97
N VAL A 58 7.52 -35.88 -20.90
CA VAL A 58 8.13 -35.18 -22.02
C VAL A 58 7.87 -33.70 -21.88
N LEU A 59 8.94 -32.91 -21.82
CA LEU A 59 8.92 -31.46 -21.78
C LEU A 59 9.42 -30.90 -23.10
N ARG A 60 8.77 -29.84 -23.57
CA ARG A 60 9.16 -29.09 -24.77
C ARG A 60 9.24 -27.61 -24.48
N ARG A 61 10.26 -26.95 -25.03
CA ARG A 61 10.42 -25.50 -24.94
C ARG A 61 9.32 -24.82 -25.76
N ALA A 62 8.63 -23.86 -25.15
CA ALA A 62 7.53 -23.09 -25.74
C ALA A 62 7.86 -21.60 -25.94
N GLY A 63 9.03 -21.15 -25.48
CA GLY A 63 9.53 -19.78 -25.61
C GLY A 63 10.92 -19.66 -24.99
N LYS A 64 11.46 -18.43 -24.85
CA LYS A 64 12.85 -18.22 -24.39
C LYS A 64 13.19 -18.99 -23.11
N GLU A 65 12.32 -18.90 -22.10
CA GLU A 65 12.47 -19.56 -20.79
C GLU A 65 11.20 -20.28 -20.33
N THR A 66 10.32 -20.63 -21.28
CA THR A 66 9.05 -21.29 -20.96
C THR A 66 9.06 -22.72 -21.46
N TRP A 67 8.66 -23.63 -20.57
CA TRP A 67 8.56 -25.05 -20.84
C TRP A 67 7.12 -25.51 -20.63
N ARG A 68 6.73 -26.50 -21.43
CA ARG A 68 5.46 -27.20 -21.27
C ARG A 68 5.74 -28.68 -21.19
N ILE A 69 5.02 -29.37 -20.33
CA ILE A 69 4.90 -30.82 -20.42
C ILE A 69 3.91 -31.09 -21.55
N ILE A 70 4.27 -31.99 -22.45
CA ILE A 70 3.47 -32.40 -23.61
C ILE A 70 3.02 -33.86 -23.53
N SER A 71 3.59 -34.64 -22.61
CA SER A 71 3.18 -36.02 -22.31
C SER A 71 3.48 -36.34 -20.85
N PRO A 72 2.58 -37.05 -20.12
CA PRO A 72 1.33 -37.66 -20.60
C PRO A 72 0.15 -36.67 -20.76
N VAL A 73 0.33 -35.43 -20.31
CA VAL A 73 -0.68 -34.36 -20.29
C VAL A 73 -0.08 -33.06 -20.81
N SER A 74 -0.86 -32.23 -21.50
CA SER A 74 -0.42 -30.90 -21.94
C SER A 74 -0.65 -29.86 -20.85
N THR A 75 0.41 -29.43 -20.17
CA THR A 75 0.34 -28.48 -19.06
C THR A 75 1.61 -27.60 -18.98
N PRO A 76 1.55 -26.37 -18.44
CA PRO A 76 2.76 -25.60 -18.17
C PRO A 76 3.69 -26.36 -17.20
N ALA A 77 5.00 -26.30 -17.45
CA ALA A 77 5.99 -26.85 -16.53
C ALA A 77 6.43 -25.81 -15.50
N ASN A 78 6.92 -26.26 -14.35
CA ASN A 78 7.68 -25.44 -13.43
C ASN A 78 9.04 -25.11 -14.05
N ASN A 79 9.16 -23.90 -14.60
CA ASN A 79 10.37 -23.48 -15.33
C ASN A 79 11.62 -23.47 -14.45
N ASP A 80 11.51 -23.24 -13.13
CA ASP A 80 12.65 -23.21 -12.21
C ASP A 80 13.19 -24.62 -11.96
N THR A 81 12.29 -25.60 -11.84
CA THR A 81 12.64 -27.03 -11.79
C THR A 81 13.35 -27.44 -13.08
N VAL A 82 12.79 -27.09 -14.24
CA VAL A 82 13.39 -27.44 -15.54
C VAL A 82 14.75 -26.78 -15.71
N LYS A 83 14.90 -25.51 -15.36
CA LYS A 83 16.17 -24.78 -15.41
C LYS A 83 17.24 -25.49 -14.56
N SER A 84 16.87 -25.90 -13.35
CA SER A 84 17.76 -26.61 -12.42
C SER A 84 18.25 -27.95 -12.99
N ILE A 85 17.37 -28.71 -13.65
CA ILE A 85 17.72 -29.96 -14.36
C ILE A 85 18.71 -29.66 -15.50
N LEU A 86 18.43 -28.65 -16.33
CA LEU A 86 19.30 -28.29 -17.45
C LEU A 86 20.67 -27.78 -17.00
N ASP A 87 20.72 -27.00 -15.92
CA ASP A 87 21.98 -26.50 -15.35
C ASP A 87 22.83 -27.63 -14.76
N ARG A 88 22.21 -28.64 -14.13
CA ARG A 88 22.90 -29.87 -13.74
C ARG A 88 23.41 -30.64 -14.94
N LEU A 89 22.58 -30.86 -15.95
CA LEU A 89 22.96 -31.56 -17.20
C LEU A 89 24.13 -30.88 -17.93
N LYS A 90 24.22 -29.55 -17.89
CA LYS A 90 25.34 -28.77 -18.44
C LYS A 90 26.67 -29.06 -17.74
N ARG A 91 26.62 -29.36 -16.44
CA ARG A 91 27.79 -29.44 -15.55
C ARG A 91 28.13 -30.87 -15.12
N VAL A 92 27.48 -31.88 -15.69
CA VAL A 92 27.71 -33.29 -15.29
C VAL A 92 29.18 -33.66 -15.51
N LYS A 93 29.88 -33.92 -14.40
CA LYS A 93 31.24 -34.44 -14.40
C LYS A 93 31.23 -35.96 -14.30
N ILE A 94 32.25 -36.56 -14.89
CA ILE A 94 32.53 -37.98 -14.70
C ILE A 94 33.35 -38.10 -13.42
N GLU A 95 32.78 -38.72 -12.39
CA GLU A 95 33.44 -38.93 -11.10
C GLU A 95 34.32 -40.19 -11.11
N LEU A 96 33.94 -41.18 -11.91
CA LEU A 96 34.76 -42.36 -12.16
C LEU A 96 34.40 -42.95 -13.52
N SER A 97 35.41 -43.37 -14.28
CA SER A 97 35.20 -44.19 -15.47
C SER A 97 35.37 -45.67 -15.11
N LEU A 98 34.40 -46.50 -15.47
CA LEU A 98 34.46 -47.95 -15.27
C LEU A 98 34.94 -48.65 -16.55
N LYS A 99 35.40 -49.89 -16.40
CA LYS A 99 35.70 -50.78 -17.53
C LYS A 99 34.40 -51.19 -18.24
N GLU A 100 34.46 -51.46 -19.55
CA GLU A 100 33.25 -51.75 -20.35
C GLU A 100 32.48 -53.00 -19.88
N ASP A 101 33.18 -54.00 -19.35
CA ASP A 101 32.57 -55.21 -18.77
C ASP A 101 31.64 -54.90 -17.59
N ALA A 102 31.80 -53.73 -16.94
CA ALA A 102 30.91 -53.25 -15.90
C ALA A 102 29.44 -53.20 -16.35
N LEU A 103 29.15 -52.96 -17.63
CA LEU A 103 27.76 -52.99 -18.15
C LEU A 103 27.08 -54.35 -17.95
N LYS A 104 27.84 -55.45 -17.85
CA LYS A 104 27.32 -56.81 -17.65
C LYS A 104 27.24 -57.19 -16.17
N ARG A 105 27.78 -56.38 -15.27
CA ARG A 105 27.83 -56.69 -13.84
C ARG A 105 26.52 -56.31 -13.15
N LYS A 106 25.91 -57.29 -12.47
CA LYS A 106 24.62 -57.11 -11.75
C LYS A 106 24.71 -56.07 -10.62
N GLU A 107 25.87 -55.94 -9.99
CA GLU A 107 26.12 -55.04 -8.86
C GLU A 107 25.86 -53.56 -9.20
N PHE A 108 26.14 -53.14 -10.43
CA PHE A 108 25.93 -51.75 -10.88
C PHE A 108 24.52 -51.46 -11.37
N GLY A 109 23.69 -52.49 -11.57
CA GLY A 109 22.29 -52.34 -11.95
C GLY A 109 22.03 -52.01 -13.41
N PHE A 110 23.03 -52.05 -14.31
CA PHE A 110 22.83 -51.74 -15.73
C PHE A 110 21.90 -52.71 -16.47
N GLY A 111 21.72 -53.94 -15.97
CA GLY A 111 20.76 -54.89 -16.51
C GLY A 111 19.29 -54.56 -16.21
N ASN A 112 19.03 -53.69 -15.21
CA ASN A 112 17.71 -53.16 -14.91
C ASN A 112 17.87 -51.68 -14.49
N PRO A 113 18.15 -50.79 -15.46
CA PRO A 113 18.40 -49.39 -15.16
C PRO A 113 17.15 -48.73 -14.54
N GLU A 114 17.38 -47.74 -13.70
CA GLU A 114 16.32 -47.12 -12.90
C GLU A 114 15.65 -45.96 -13.61
N GLY A 115 16.44 -45.16 -14.35
CA GLY A 115 15.94 -44.01 -15.07
C GLY A 115 16.74 -43.66 -16.32
N ALA A 116 16.19 -42.77 -17.14
CA ALA A 116 16.92 -42.19 -18.24
C ALA A 116 16.51 -40.73 -18.47
N ILE A 117 17.49 -39.91 -18.88
CA ILE A 117 17.28 -38.54 -19.33
C ILE A 117 17.66 -38.46 -20.79
N SER A 118 16.70 -38.10 -21.64
CA SER A 118 16.98 -37.78 -23.04
C SER A 118 16.80 -36.29 -23.30
N ILE A 119 17.73 -35.70 -24.05
CA ILE A 119 17.67 -34.30 -24.45
C ILE A 119 17.84 -34.19 -25.96
N GLU A 120 17.06 -33.29 -26.56
CA GLU A 120 17.14 -32.94 -27.96
C GLU A 120 17.54 -31.47 -28.08
N LEU A 121 18.63 -31.20 -28.79
CA LEU A 121 19.11 -29.86 -29.07
C LEU A 121 18.56 -29.36 -30.41
N ARG A 122 18.51 -28.04 -30.55
CA ARG A 122 18.33 -27.36 -31.82
C ARG A 122 19.34 -27.87 -32.84
N GLY A 123 18.85 -28.31 -34.00
CA GLY A 123 19.66 -28.99 -35.03
C GLY A 123 19.63 -30.52 -34.93
N GLY A 124 18.78 -31.10 -34.07
CA GLY A 124 18.48 -32.54 -34.07
C GLY A 124 19.47 -33.41 -33.31
N ARG A 125 20.53 -32.84 -32.72
CA ARG A 125 21.47 -33.60 -31.89
C ARG A 125 20.78 -34.11 -30.62
N ARG A 126 20.85 -35.41 -30.38
CA ARG A 126 20.23 -36.06 -29.22
C ARG A 126 21.27 -36.70 -28.31
N TYR A 127 21.01 -36.65 -27.01
CA TYR A 127 21.75 -37.42 -26.02
C TYR A 127 20.76 -38.20 -25.16
N ARG A 128 21.11 -39.44 -24.83
CA ARG A 128 20.42 -40.25 -23.84
C ARG A 128 21.41 -40.70 -22.78
N LEU A 129 21.14 -40.29 -21.54
CA LEU A 129 21.86 -40.72 -20.36
C LEU A 129 21.02 -41.78 -19.65
N VAL A 130 21.53 -43.00 -19.59
CA VAL A 130 20.89 -44.11 -18.86
C VAL A 130 21.50 -44.16 -17.47
N LEU A 131 20.64 -44.18 -16.45
CA LEU A 131 20.99 -44.12 -15.03
C LEU A 131 20.55 -45.44 -14.37
N ALA A 132 21.49 -46.11 -13.72
CA ALA A 132 21.28 -47.37 -13.01
C ALA A 132 21.18 -47.11 -11.50
N LYS A 133 21.77 -47.96 -10.66
CA LYS A 133 21.67 -47.86 -9.21
C LYS A 133 22.51 -46.69 -8.66
N LYS A 134 22.10 -46.16 -7.50
CA LYS A 134 22.99 -45.32 -6.67
C LYS A 134 24.19 -46.15 -6.18
N THR A 135 25.32 -45.50 -5.96
CA THR A 135 26.48 -46.08 -5.28
C THR A 135 26.12 -46.39 -3.81
N PRO A 136 26.87 -47.27 -3.12
CA PRO A 136 26.57 -47.62 -1.73
C PRO A 136 26.56 -46.43 -0.76
N ASP A 137 27.34 -45.39 -1.02
CA ASP A 137 27.36 -44.13 -0.26
C ASP A 137 26.20 -43.19 -0.63
N THR A 138 25.38 -43.55 -1.62
CA THR A 138 24.21 -42.83 -2.14
C THR A 138 24.49 -41.47 -2.80
N LEU A 139 25.74 -40.99 -2.76
CA LEU A 139 26.13 -39.68 -3.31
C LEU A 139 26.12 -39.67 -4.84
N TYR A 140 26.41 -40.82 -5.45
CA TYR A 140 26.55 -40.96 -6.89
C TYR A 140 25.60 -42.01 -7.46
N ALA A 141 25.51 -42.07 -8.79
CA ALA A 141 24.80 -43.08 -9.54
C ALA A 141 25.67 -43.63 -10.67
N TYR A 142 25.53 -44.93 -10.93
CA TYR A 142 26.10 -45.55 -12.11
C TYR A 142 25.31 -45.12 -13.34
N ALA A 143 26.00 -44.69 -14.40
CA ALA A 143 25.36 -44.20 -15.61
C ALA A 143 26.17 -44.57 -16.85
N TYR A 144 25.55 -44.46 -18.02
CA TYR A 144 26.27 -44.44 -19.28
C TYR A 144 25.51 -43.61 -20.31
N ARG A 145 26.26 -43.07 -21.28
CA ARG A 145 25.67 -42.41 -22.44
C ARG A 145 25.44 -43.45 -23.53
N GLU A 146 24.23 -43.51 -24.08
CA GLU A 146 23.79 -44.60 -24.97
C GLU A 146 24.67 -44.75 -26.23
N ASP A 147 25.17 -43.64 -26.77
CA ASP A 147 26.06 -43.58 -27.94
C ASP A 147 27.49 -44.03 -27.67
N LYS A 148 27.97 -43.89 -26.42
CA LYS A 148 29.34 -44.25 -26.02
C LYS A 148 29.44 -45.63 -25.39
N ARG A 149 28.37 -46.08 -24.72
CA ARG A 149 28.31 -47.33 -23.93
C ARG A 149 29.49 -47.53 -22.97
N LYS A 150 30.13 -46.43 -22.52
CA LYS A 150 31.16 -46.47 -21.48
C LYS A 150 30.51 -46.18 -20.12
N PRO A 151 30.46 -47.15 -19.19
CA PRO A 151 29.91 -46.93 -17.87
C PRO A 151 30.78 -45.97 -17.03
N VAL A 152 30.11 -45.08 -16.32
CA VAL A 152 30.68 -44.00 -15.51
C VAL A 152 29.90 -43.86 -14.21
N VAL A 153 30.47 -43.13 -13.27
CA VAL A 153 29.83 -42.67 -12.03
C VAL A 153 29.58 -41.16 -12.15
N VAL A 154 28.38 -40.72 -11.82
CA VAL A 154 27.93 -39.31 -11.88
C VAL A 154 27.16 -38.96 -10.61
N ASP A 155 26.95 -37.67 -10.36
CA ASP A 155 26.10 -37.20 -9.25
C ASP A 155 24.71 -37.88 -9.24
N SER A 156 24.31 -38.39 -8.07
CA SER A 156 23.03 -39.12 -7.92
C SER A 156 21.80 -38.25 -8.18
N MET A 157 21.91 -36.92 -8.10
CA MET A 157 20.83 -35.98 -8.43
C MET A 157 20.32 -36.15 -9.86
N LEU A 158 21.14 -36.66 -10.79
CA LEU A 158 20.67 -36.95 -12.15
C LEU A 158 19.69 -38.12 -12.18
N LEU A 159 19.90 -39.14 -11.34
CA LEU A 159 18.93 -40.19 -11.17
C LEU A 159 17.65 -39.64 -10.52
N ASP A 160 17.78 -38.82 -9.48
CA ASP A 160 16.62 -38.20 -8.83
C ASP A 160 15.83 -37.30 -9.80
N ASP A 161 16.51 -36.58 -10.70
CA ASP A 161 15.87 -35.81 -11.77
C ASP A 161 15.12 -36.69 -12.78
N ALA A 162 15.70 -37.83 -13.18
CA ALA A 162 15.06 -38.78 -14.09
C ALA A 162 13.80 -39.42 -13.49
N LEU A 163 13.77 -39.58 -12.16
CA LEU A 163 12.69 -40.21 -11.42
C LEU A 163 11.60 -39.23 -10.96
N LYS A 164 11.74 -37.92 -11.23
CA LYS A 164 10.73 -36.91 -10.88
C LYS A 164 9.35 -37.27 -11.42
N SER A 165 8.34 -37.07 -10.58
CA SER A 165 6.94 -37.25 -10.94
C SER A 165 6.42 -36.10 -11.79
N LEU A 166 5.22 -36.28 -12.36
CA LEU A 166 4.53 -35.22 -13.10
C LEU A 166 4.25 -34.01 -12.20
N ASP A 167 4.00 -34.24 -10.91
CA ASP A 167 3.67 -33.21 -9.92
C ASP A 167 4.90 -32.41 -9.48
N ASP A 168 6.09 -33.00 -9.54
CA ASP A 168 7.37 -32.30 -9.30
C ASP A 168 7.73 -31.34 -10.45
N LEU A 169 7.22 -31.63 -11.66
CA LEU A 169 7.60 -30.95 -12.89
C LEU A 169 6.55 -29.96 -13.39
N ARG A 170 5.28 -30.14 -13.05
CA ARG A 170 4.19 -29.25 -13.51
C ARG A 170 4.18 -27.94 -12.72
N GLU A 171 3.72 -26.87 -13.38
CA GLU A 171 3.43 -25.60 -12.69
C GLU A 171 2.26 -25.81 -11.73
N LYS A 172 2.43 -25.39 -10.48
CA LYS A 172 1.40 -25.52 -9.44
C LYS A 172 0.52 -24.27 -9.37
N ARG A 173 1.00 -23.11 -9.81
CA ARG A 173 0.18 -21.90 -9.88
C ARG A 173 -0.96 -22.05 -10.87
N VAL A 174 -2.17 -21.78 -10.40
CA VAL A 174 -3.40 -21.98 -11.17
C VAL A 174 -3.67 -20.82 -12.12
N ALA A 175 -2.99 -19.69 -11.93
CA ALA A 175 -2.92 -18.57 -12.85
C ALA A 175 -1.52 -17.93 -12.76
N LYS A 176 -1.00 -17.45 -13.90
CA LYS A 176 0.27 -16.72 -13.96
C LYS A 176 0.12 -15.47 -14.80
N PHE A 177 0.20 -14.32 -14.15
CA PHE A 177 0.10 -13.01 -14.78
C PHE A 177 0.81 -11.95 -13.94
N ASP A 178 1.01 -10.81 -14.57
CA ASP A 178 1.56 -9.60 -13.96
C ASP A 178 0.38 -8.69 -13.60
N LYS A 179 0.21 -8.38 -12.31
CA LYS A 179 -0.98 -7.67 -11.82
C LYS A 179 -1.10 -6.26 -12.40
N GLU A 180 0.03 -5.61 -12.68
CA GLU A 180 0.06 -4.26 -13.27
C GLU A 180 -0.39 -4.25 -14.73
N LYS A 181 -0.49 -5.43 -15.36
CA LYS A 181 -1.01 -5.57 -16.72
C LYS A 181 -2.48 -5.93 -16.75
N VAL A 182 -3.14 -6.11 -15.60
CA VAL A 182 -4.57 -6.45 -15.55
C VAL A 182 -5.40 -5.20 -15.84
N GLU A 183 -6.25 -5.25 -16.86
CA GLU A 183 -7.15 -4.16 -17.23
C GLU A 183 -8.59 -4.41 -16.79
N ARG A 184 -8.98 -5.69 -16.65
CA ARG A 184 -10.35 -6.07 -16.25
C ARG A 184 -10.33 -7.28 -15.34
N LEU A 185 -11.24 -7.29 -14.39
CA LEU A 185 -11.47 -8.36 -13.43
C LEU A 185 -12.98 -8.60 -13.33
N ALA A 186 -13.43 -9.84 -13.51
CA ALA A 186 -14.82 -10.22 -13.32
C ALA A 186 -14.95 -11.30 -12.26
N LEU A 187 -15.83 -11.09 -11.29
CA LEU A 187 -16.26 -12.07 -10.30
C LEU A 187 -17.68 -12.48 -10.66
N GLN A 188 -17.83 -13.71 -11.12
CA GLN A 188 -19.11 -14.27 -11.55
C GLN A 188 -19.60 -15.25 -10.49
N TYR A 189 -20.76 -14.93 -9.93
CA TYR A 189 -21.54 -15.80 -9.05
C TYR A 189 -22.73 -16.38 -9.83
N ALA A 190 -23.54 -17.21 -9.17
CA ALA A 190 -24.71 -17.82 -9.78
C ALA A 190 -25.81 -16.79 -10.15
N ASP A 191 -25.91 -15.73 -9.37
CA ASP A 191 -26.97 -14.71 -9.39
C ASP A 191 -26.47 -13.29 -9.70
N GLU A 192 -25.17 -13.04 -9.54
CA GLU A 192 -24.56 -11.71 -9.71
C GLU A 192 -23.25 -11.75 -10.52
N GLU A 193 -22.97 -10.66 -11.24
CA GLU A 193 -21.70 -10.40 -11.91
C GLU A 193 -21.14 -9.07 -11.38
N LEU A 194 -19.93 -9.12 -10.83
CA LEU A 194 -19.15 -7.92 -10.53
C LEU A 194 -18.09 -7.77 -11.61
N LEU A 195 -18.12 -6.67 -12.35
CA LEU A 195 -17.12 -6.34 -13.36
C LEU A 195 -16.37 -5.09 -12.92
N CYS A 196 -15.06 -5.21 -12.79
CA CYS A 196 -14.14 -4.12 -12.48
C CYS A 196 -13.24 -3.85 -13.68
N GLU A 197 -13.00 -2.57 -13.97
CA GLU A 197 -12.14 -2.12 -15.07
C GLU A 197 -11.15 -1.07 -14.57
N ARG A 198 -9.90 -1.18 -15.02
CA ARG A 198 -8.85 -0.21 -14.75
C ARG A 198 -8.99 0.95 -15.74
N THR A 199 -9.11 2.15 -15.21
CA THR A 199 -9.28 3.38 -15.98
C THR A 199 -7.94 3.92 -16.50
N SER A 200 -7.99 4.93 -17.37
CA SER A 200 -6.80 5.58 -17.92
C SER A 200 -5.93 6.30 -16.88
N GLY A 201 -6.49 6.64 -15.71
CA GLY A 201 -5.77 7.23 -14.57
C GLY A 201 -5.20 6.19 -13.61
N ASP A 202 -5.15 4.92 -14.02
CA ASP A 202 -4.67 3.79 -13.21
C ASP A 202 -5.51 3.54 -11.94
N LYS A 203 -6.80 3.86 -11.99
CA LYS A 203 -7.79 3.61 -10.93
C LYS A 203 -8.77 2.52 -11.32
N TRP A 204 -9.17 1.69 -10.37
CA TRP A 204 -10.20 0.68 -10.54
C TRP A 204 -11.60 1.25 -10.35
N ARG A 205 -12.50 0.92 -11.27
CA ARG A 205 -13.94 1.17 -11.11
C ARG A 205 -14.71 -0.12 -11.24
N ILE A 206 -15.75 -0.26 -10.44
CA ILE A 206 -16.80 -1.25 -10.64
C ILE A 206 -17.74 -0.67 -11.70
N VAL A 207 -17.99 -1.43 -12.76
CA VAL A 207 -18.88 -1.04 -13.87
C VAL A 207 -20.17 -1.84 -13.90
N LYS A 208 -20.21 -3.00 -13.22
CA LYS A 208 -21.41 -3.80 -12.97
C LYS A 208 -21.43 -4.34 -11.52
N PRO A 209 -22.60 -4.46 -10.89
CA PRO A 209 -23.93 -4.09 -11.42
C PRO A 209 -24.18 -2.57 -11.43
N ILE A 210 -23.37 -1.82 -10.68
CA ILE A 210 -23.44 -0.36 -10.58
C ILE A 210 -22.10 0.27 -10.95
N ARG A 211 -22.12 1.52 -11.39
CA ARG A 211 -20.91 2.29 -11.68
C ARG A 211 -20.44 3.01 -10.42
N THR A 212 -19.35 2.54 -9.81
CA THR A 212 -18.75 3.17 -8.63
C THR A 212 -17.23 2.97 -8.59
N ASN A 213 -16.54 3.72 -7.75
CA ASN A 213 -15.10 3.54 -7.54
C ASN A 213 -14.86 2.24 -6.76
N ALA A 214 -13.83 1.51 -7.16
CA ALA A 214 -13.41 0.33 -6.42
C ALA A 214 -12.38 0.70 -5.36
N ASP A 215 -12.31 -0.09 -4.30
CA ASP A 215 -11.23 -0.05 -3.33
C ASP A 215 -9.96 -0.64 -3.95
N GLU A 216 -8.99 0.23 -4.25
CA GLU A 216 -7.72 -0.12 -4.89
C GLU A 216 -6.95 -1.20 -4.12
N SER A 217 -6.96 -1.09 -2.79
CA SER A 217 -6.21 -2.01 -1.91
C SER A 217 -6.81 -3.42 -1.96
N THR A 218 -8.14 -3.52 -1.93
CA THR A 218 -8.87 -4.78 -1.97
C THR A 218 -8.72 -5.46 -3.33
N ILE A 219 -8.80 -4.71 -4.43
CA ILE A 219 -8.53 -5.24 -5.78
C ILE A 219 -7.08 -5.74 -5.87
N GLY A 220 -6.13 -4.97 -5.34
CA GLY A 220 -4.72 -5.35 -5.29
C GLY A 220 -4.49 -6.68 -4.57
N THR A 221 -5.01 -6.81 -3.34
CA THR A 221 -4.92 -8.05 -2.56
C THR A 221 -5.54 -9.24 -3.28
N LEU A 222 -6.69 -9.05 -3.93
CA LEU A 222 -7.34 -10.11 -4.71
C LEU A 222 -6.44 -10.57 -5.87
N LEU A 223 -5.89 -9.63 -6.65
CA LEU A 223 -5.01 -9.94 -7.78
C LEU A 223 -3.71 -10.61 -7.33
N ASP A 224 -3.11 -10.15 -6.24
CA ASP A 224 -1.94 -10.77 -5.62
C ASP A 224 -2.24 -12.21 -5.22
N LYS A 225 -3.38 -12.45 -4.56
CA LYS A 225 -3.80 -13.79 -4.17
C LYS A 225 -4.01 -14.70 -5.39
N LEU A 226 -4.66 -14.20 -6.44
CA LEU A 226 -4.86 -14.97 -7.67
C LEU A 226 -3.57 -15.32 -8.39
N SER A 227 -2.60 -14.41 -8.44
CA SER A 227 -1.33 -14.62 -9.13
C SER A 227 -0.40 -15.62 -8.43
N THR A 228 -0.63 -15.84 -7.13
CA THR A 228 0.16 -16.72 -6.26
C THR A 228 -0.58 -17.99 -5.84
N LEU A 229 -1.85 -18.14 -6.22
CA LEU A 229 -2.65 -19.31 -5.85
C LEU A 229 -2.11 -20.58 -6.49
N GLU A 230 -1.84 -21.58 -5.66
CA GLU A 230 -1.35 -22.89 -6.09
C GLU A 230 -2.39 -23.99 -5.87
N ALA A 231 -2.37 -24.98 -6.75
CA ALA A 231 -3.08 -26.24 -6.58
C ALA A 231 -2.41 -27.05 -5.45
N SER A 232 -3.21 -27.53 -4.49
CA SER A 232 -2.72 -28.39 -3.41
C SER A 232 -2.60 -29.86 -3.84
N LYS A 233 -3.45 -30.31 -4.77
CA LYS A 233 -3.44 -31.67 -5.34
C LYS A 233 -4.09 -31.67 -6.72
N PHE A 234 -3.52 -32.40 -7.67
CA PHE A 234 -4.15 -32.63 -8.98
C PHE A 234 -5.01 -33.89 -8.92
N ILE A 235 -6.23 -33.82 -9.45
CA ILE A 235 -7.25 -34.87 -9.32
C ILE A 235 -7.50 -35.57 -10.64
N ASP A 236 -7.72 -34.79 -11.70
CA ASP A 236 -8.03 -35.32 -13.02
C ASP A 236 -7.37 -34.47 -14.11
N ASP A 237 -6.43 -35.06 -14.82
CA ASP A 237 -5.65 -34.38 -15.85
C ASP A 237 -6.38 -34.25 -17.19
N LYS A 238 -7.41 -35.06 -17.43
CA LYS A 238 -8.21 -35.07 -18.67
C LYS A 238 -9.69 -35.32 -18.32
N PRO A 239 -10.35 -34.40 -17.60
CA PRO A 239 -11.70 -34.61 -17.10
C PRO A 239 -12.71 -34.73 -18.23
N THR A 240 -13.57 -35.74 -18.15
CA THR A 240 -14.76 -35.85 -19.00
C THR A 240 -15.85 -34.87 -18.56
N GLU A 241 -16.88 -34.66 -19.37
CA GLU A 241 -18.02 -33.80 -19.00
C GLU A 241 -18.73 -34.32 -17.74
N GLU A 242 -18.86 -35.64 -17.59
CA GLU A 242 -19.44 -36.27 -16.40
C GLU A 242 -18.60 -36.00 -15.15
N ALA A 243 -17.26 -36.05 -15.28
CA ALA A 243 -16.35 -35.71 -14.20
C ALA A 243 -16.48 -34.23 -13.82
N LEU A 244 -16.52 -33.32 -14.82
CA LEU A 244 -16.74 -31.89 -14.57
C LEU A 244 -18.08 -31.61 -13.88
N LYS A 245 -19.13 -32.35 -14.22
CA LYS A 245 -20.42 -32.29 -13.53
C LYS A 245 -20.30 -32.76 -12.08
N LYS A 246 -19.63 -33.89 -11.83
CA LYS A 246 -19.35 -34.40 -10.46
C LYS A 246 -18.64 -33.35 -9.61
N TYR A 247 -17.62 -32.71 -10.17
CA TYR A 247 -16.83 -31.70 -9.48
C TYR A 247 -17.50 -30.32 -9.39
N GLY A 248 -18.69 -30.13 -9.96
CA GLY A 248 -19.37 -28.83 -9.97
C GLY A 248 -18.71 -27.78 -10.87
N LEU A 249 -17.88 -28.21 -11.83
CA LEU A 249 -17.11 -27.33 -12.72
C LEU A 249 -17.77 -27.06 -14.07
N GLN A 250 -18.81 -27.82 -14.42
CA GLN A 250 -19.65 -27.55 -15.60
C GLN A 250 -20.52 -26.29 -15.40
N LYS A 251 -21.05 -26.09 -14.18
CA LYS A 251 -21.77 -24.90 -13.74
C LYS A 251 -21.19 -24.44 -12.40
N PRO A 252 -20.02 -23.76 -12.41
CA PRO A 252 -19.35 -23.37 -11.17
C PRO A 252 -20.19 -22.36 -10.39
N SER A 253 -20.23 -22.52 -9.07
CA SER A 253 -20.92 -21.58 -8.17
C SER A 253 -20.22 -20.22 -8.08
N PHE A 254 -18.94 -20.18 -8.45
CA PHE A 254 -18.14 -18.98 -8.54
C PHE A 254 -17.03 -19.14 -9.58
N SER A 255 -16.78 -18.09 -10.36
CA SER A 255 -15.59 -18.00 -11.18
C SER A 255 -15.03 -16.59 -11.16
N VAL A 256 -13.73 -16.49 -11.33
CA VAL A 256 -13.03 -15.22 -11.42
C VAL A 256 -12.21 -15.19 -12.70
N THR A 257 -12.30 -14.09 -13.44
CA THR A 257 -11.61 -13.94 -14.72
C THR A 257 -10.81 -12.65 -14.75
N VAL A 258 -9.54 -12.72 -15.13
CA VAL A 258 -8.66 -11.55 -15.32
C VAL A 258 -8.31 -11.39 -16.79
N TRP A 259 -8.37 -10.17 -17.31
CA TRP A 259 -7.93 -9.83 -18.65
C TRP A 259 -6.72 -8.92 -18.58
N LEU A 260 -5.70 -9.25 -19.36
CA LEU A 260 -4.46 -8.49 -19.43
C LEU A 260 -4.47 -7.56 -20.64
N LYS A 261 -3.76 -6.44 -20.51
CA LYS A 261 -3.52 -5.48 -21.58
C LYS A 261 -3.13 -6.14 -22.89
N GLY A 262 -3.87 -5.82 -23.95
CA GLY A 262 -3.64 -6.35 -25.30
C GLY A 262 -4.04 -7.82 -25.50
N ARG A 263 -4.67 -8.48 -24.53
CA ARG A 263 -5.13 -9.88 -24.65
C ARG A 263 -6.64 -9.98 -24.68
N LYS A 264 -7.18 -10.57 -25.77
CA LYS A 264 -8.62 -10.82 -25.91
C LYS A 264 -9.14 -11.90 -24.96
N LYS A 265 -8.36 -12.96 -24.72
CA LYS A 265 -8.75 -14.09 -23.86
C LYS A 265 -8.31 -13.83 -22.41
N GLY A 266 -9.26 -13.95 -21.49
CA GLY A 266 -9.00 -13.86 -20.05
C GLY A 266 -8.50 -15.18 -19.45
N ILE A 267 -7.81 -15.08 -18.31
CA ILE A 267 -7.47 -16.23 -17.47
C ILE A 267 -8.63 -16.41 -16.50
N ARG A 268 -9.38 -17.51 -16.66
CA ARG A 268 -10.55 -17.83 -15.83
C ARG A 268 -10.19 -18.95 -14.87
N LEU A 269 -10.46 -18.74 -13.58
CA LEU A 269 -10.46 -19.76 -12.54
C LEU A 269 -11.91 -20.05 -12.16
N SER A 270 -12.33 -21.29 -12.33
CA SER A 270 -13.65 -21.80 -11.95
C SER A 270 -13.55 -22.61 -10.66
N ILE A 271 -14.45 -22.35 -9.71
CA ILE A 271 -14.53 -23.04 -8.43
C ILE A 271 -15.78 -23.92 -8.40
N GLY A 272 -15.57 -25.20 -8.12
CA GLY A 272 -16.58 -26.24 -8.06
C GLY A 272 -17.01 -26.60 -6.63
N ASN A 273 -17.38 -27.86 -6.45
CA ASN A 273 -17.86 -28.42 -5.18
C ASN A 273 -16.72 -28.59 -4.16
N LYS A 274 -17.08 -28.75 -2.89
CA LYS A 274 -16.15 -29.21 -1.85
C LYS A 274 -15.64 -30.62 -2.17
N SER A 275 -14.39 -30.88 -1.81
CA SER A 275 -13.81 -32.22 -1.96
C SER A 275 -14.56 -33.22 -1.08
N GLU A 276 -14.88 -34.38 -1.64
CA GLU A 276 -15.48 -35.50 -0.90
C GLU A 276 -14.51 -36.06 0.16
N GLU A 277 -13.19 -35.95 -0.07
CA GLU A 277 -12.14 -36.44 0.84
C GLU A 277 -11.79 -35.44 1.96
N ASP A 278 -11.96 -34.13 1.71
CA ASP A 278 -11.46 -33.07 2.59
C ASP A 278 -12.31 -31.80 2.41
N ALA A 279 -13.27 -31.59 3.31
CA ALA A 279 -14.22 -30.49 3.22
C ALA A 279 -13.58 -29.09 3.33
N SER A 280 -12.29 -28.99 3.71
CA SER A 280 -11.52 -27.74 3.71
C SER A 280 -10.96 -27.38 2.32
N LYS A 281 -11.16 -28.24 1.32
CA LYS A 281 -10.69 -28.06 -0.05
C LYS A 281 -11.84 -28.07 -1.04
N LEU A 282 -11.61 -27.40 -2.17
CA LEU A 282 -12.57 -27.25 -3.26
C LEU A 282 -11.95 -27.74 -4.56
N TYR A 283 -12.76 -28.39 -5.40
CA TYR A 283 -12.38 -28.64 -6.79
C TYR A 283 -12.33 -27.32 -7.55
N ALA A 284 -11.32 -27.16 -8.38
CA ALA A 284 -11.11 -25.98 -9.20
C ALA A 284 -10.50 -26.36 -10.56
N ARG A 285 -10.69 -25.47 -11.53
CA ARG A 285 -10.11 -25.59 -12.87
C ARG A 285 -9.81 -24.21 -13.43
N SER A 286 -8.71 -24.08 -14.15
CA SER A 286 -8.30 -22.82 -14.76
C SER A 286 -8.15 -22.92 -16.28
N SER A 287 -8.35 -21.84 -17.02
CA SER A 287 -7.99 -21.79 -18.44
C SER A 287 -6.46 -21.81 -18.67
N TYR A 288 -5.67 -21.55 -17.62
CA TYR A 288 -4.20 -21.67 -17.64
C TYR A 288 -3.71 -23.11 -17.37
N VAL A 289 -4.37 -23.82 -16.45
CA VAL A 289 -4.11 -25.22 -16.10
C VAL A 289 -5.40 -26.03 -16.27
N PRO A 290 -5.55 -26.80 -17.36
CA PRO A 290 -6.82 -27.41 -17.73
C PRO A 290 -7.19 -28.66 -16.94
N SER A 291 -6.31 -29.18 -16.07
CA SER A 291 -6.61 -30.27 -15.13
C SER A 291 -7.59 -29.80 -14.04
N VAL A 292 -8.34 -30.74 -13.45
CA VAL A 292 -9.05 -30.52 -12.17
C VAL A 292 -8.05 -30.68 -11.03
N PHE A 293 -8.07 -29.73 -10.11
CA PHE A 293 -7.21 -29.71 -8.94
C PHE A 293 -7.98 -29.25 -7.70
N LEU A 294 -7.37 -29.44 -6.53
CA LEU A 294 -7.86 -28.92 -5.27
C LEU A 294 -7.16 -27.60 -4.92
N ILE A 295 -7.90 -26.69 -4.30
CA ILE A 295 -7.37 -25.51 -3.60
C ILE A 295 -7.94 -25.48 -2.17
N ASP A 296 -7.21 -24.88 -1.24
CA ASP A 296 -7.75 -24.69 0.12
C ASP A 296 -8.84 -23.61 0.12
N GLU A 297 -9.97 -23.89 0.77
CA GLU A 297 -11.13 -23.00 0.88
C GLU A 297 -10.77 -21.67 1.55
N LYS A 298 -9.81 -21.67 2.49
CA LYS A 298 -9.31 -20.46 3.14
C LYS A 298 -8.80 -19.40 2.15
N ASN A 299 -8.34 -19.81 0.96
CA ASN A 299 -7.87 -18.87 -0.06
C ASN A 299 -9.01 -18.06 -0.68
N LEU A 300 -10.26 -18.50 -0.53
CA LEU A 300 -11.42 -17.82 -1.11
C LEU A 300 -11.81 -16.55 -0.37
N SER A 301 -11.44 -16.33 0.89
CA SER A 301 -11.77 -15.08 1.59
C SER A 301 -11.23 -13.83 0.88
N ASP A 302 -10.07 -13.98 0.24
CA ASP A 302 -9.38 -12.89 -0.48
C ASP A 302 -9.84 -12.79 -1.95
N ILE A 303 -10.46 -13.83 -2.49
CA ILE A 303 -10.86 -13.91 -3.90
C ILE A 303 -12.37 -13.67 -4.08
N LYS A 304 -13.20 -14.27 -3.22
CA LYS A 304 -14.66 -14.30 -3.31
C LYS A 304 -15.27 -13.04 -2.68
N LYS A 305 -14.90 -11.88 -3.23
CA LYS A 305 -15.36 -10.55 -2.79
C LYS A 305 -16.74 -10.19 -3.34
N ARG A 306 -17.57 -9.51 -2.55
CA ARG A 306 -18.86 -8.95 -2.95
C ARG A 306 -18.74 -7.48 -3.29
N LEU A 307 -19.82 -6.93 -3.87
CA LEU A 307 -19.89 -5.50 -4.24
C LEU A 307 -19.45 -4.59 -3.10
N ASN A 308 -19.88 -4.89 -1.86
CA ASN A 308 -19.59 -4.08 -0.68
C ASN A 308 -18.13 -4.18 -0.20
N ASP A 309 -17.47 -5.30 -0.50
CA ASP A 309 -16.05 -5.47 -0.21
C ASP A 309 -15.20 -4.72 -1.24
N LEU A 310 -15.66 -4.68 -2.50
CA LEU A 310 -14.92 -4.09 -3.61
C LEU A 310 -15.13 -2.59 -3.78
N ARG A 311 -16.24 -2.02 -3.32
CA ARG A 311 -16.53 -0.59 -3.51
C ARG A 311 -15.73 0.26 -2.52
N SER A 312 -15.18 1.37 -2.99
CA SER A 312 -14.49 2.32 -2.12
C SER A 312 -15.49 2.93 -1.15
N LYS A 313 -15.19 2.88 0.16
CA LYS A 313 -15.99 3.56 1.19
C LYS A 313 -15.72 5.06 1.23
N ARG A 314 -14.57 5.50 0.75
CA ARG A 314 -14.17 6.89 0.75
C ARG A 314 -14.95 7.68 -0.31
N LEU A 315 -15.56 8.79 0.09
CA LEU A 315 -16.43 9.57 -0.81
C LEU A 315 -15.64 10.34 -1.87
N LEU A 316 -14.58 11.04 -1.44
CA LEU A 316 -13.75 11.90 -2.29
C LEU A 316 -12.27 11.55 -2.15
N ALA A 317 -11.58 11.45 -3.29
CA ALA A 317 -10.14 11.21 -3.35
C ALA A 317 -9.40 12.45 -3.88
N PHE A 318 -8.68 13.15 -3.01
CA PHE A 318 -7.90 14.36 -3.29
C PHE A 318 -6.75 14.49 -2.30
N GLU A 319 -5.76 15.32 -2.60
CA GLU A 319 -4.68 15.67 -1.67
C GLU A 319 -4.96 17.02 -1.02
N THR A 320 -5.06 17.06 0.32
CA THR A 320 -5.42 18.29 1.06
C THR A 320 -4.48 19.47 0.78
N GLY A 321 -3.19 19.18 0.55
CA GLY A 321 -2.17 20.18 0.18
C GLY A 321 -2.26 20.72 -1.24
N LYS A 322 -2.99 20.04 -2.14
CA LYS A 322 -3.22 20.46 -3.54
C LYS A 322 -4.57 21.15 -3.74
N VAL A 323 -5.36 21.33 -2.68
CA VAL A 323 -6.63 22.06 -2.76
C VAL A 323 -6.35 23.56 -2.81
N ASP A 324 -6.76 24.18 -3.91
CA ASP A 324 -6.58 25.60 -4.19
C ASP A 324 -7.77 26.44 -3.73
N ASN A 325 -8.99 25.88 -3.80
CA ASN A 325 -10.23 26.55 -3.40
C ASN A 325 -11.15 25.63 -2.62
N LEU A 326 -11.83 26.21 -1.63
CA LEU A 326 -12.86 25.58 -0.81
C LEU A 326 -14.10 26.48 -0.81
N ARG A 327 -15.26 25.93 -1.10
CA ARG A 327 -16.55 26.63 -1.02
C ARG A 327 -17.52 25.85 -0.16
N LEU A 328 -18.12 26.52 0.81
CA LEU A 328 -19.13 25.99 1.72
C LEU A 328 -20.45 26.70 1.47
N ILE A 329 -21.49 25.92 1.14
CA ILE A 329 -22.83 26.44 0.84
C ILE A 329 -23.82 25.76 1.78
N HIS A 330 -24.45 26.52 2.66
CA HIS A 330 -25.46 26.02 3.59
C HIS A 330 -26.34 27.16 4.12
N GLY A 331 -27.61 26.87 4.43
CA GLY A 331 -28.51 27.85 5.07
C GLY A 331 -28.66 29.19 4.34
N GLY A 332 -28.56 29.21 3.01
CA GLY A 332 -28.58 30.42 2.19
C GLY A 332 -27.29 31.26 2.24
N LYS A 333 -26.26 30.80 2.95
CA LYS A 333 -24.94 31.42 3.04
C LYS A 333 -23.97 30.72 2.09
N GLU A 334 -23.01 31.50 1.62
CA GLU A 334 -21.90 31.04 0.79
C GLU A 334 -20.59 31.61 1.35
N ILE A 335 -19.65 30.72 1.63
CA ILE A 335 -18.30 31.07 2.06
C ILE A 335 -17.33 30.50 1.04
N GLU A 336 -16.50 31.35 0.46
CA GLU A 336 -15.43 30.96 -0.46
C GLU A 336 -14.08 31.25 0.17
N LEU A 337 -13.17 30.28 0.04
CA LEU A 337 -11.80 30.36 0.50
C LEU A 337 -10.85 29.99 -0.63
N GLU A 338 -9.76 30.74 -0.75
CA GLU A 338 -8.71 30.55 -1.75
C GLU A 338 -7.37 30.38 -1.02
N ARG A 339 -6.59 29.37 -1.40
CA ARG A 339 -5.22 29.18 -0.91
C ARG A 339 -4.29 30.10 -1.69
N LYS A 340 -3.58 30.99 -1.01
CA LYS A 340 -2.61 31.92 -1.60
C LYS A 340 -1.22 31.67 -1.06
N LYS A 341 -0.23 31.72 -1.95
CA LYS A 341 1.17 31.81 -1.55
C LYS A 341 1.44 33.20 -0.99
N GLN A 342 1.89 33.28 0.26
CA GLN A 342 2.34 34.51 0.89
C GLN A 342 3.72 34.32 1.51
N GLY A 343 4.77 34.73 0.78
CA GLY A 343 6.15 34.44 1.16
C GLY A 343 6.47 32.95 1.04
N GLU A 344 7.04 32.35 2.08
CA GLU A 344 7.40 30.92 2.12
C GLU A 344 6.26 30.00 2.59
N ARG A 345 5.10 30.55 2.97
CA ARG A 345 3.97 29.77 3.51
C ARG A 345 2.70 30.00 2.68
N ASP A 346 1.90 28.95 2.57
CA ASP A 346 0.55 29.06 2.03
C ASP A 346 -0.40 29.57 3.13
N GLU A 347 -1.28 30.50 2.78
CA GLU A 347 -2.32 31.01 3.66
C GLU A 347 -3.69 30.89 2.99
N TRP A 348 -4.69 30.48 3.76
CA TRP A 348 -6.08 30.50 3.33
C TRP A 348 -6.67 31.90 3.50
N MET A 349 -7.31 32.40 2.45
CA MET A 349 -8.02 33.67 2.43
C MET A 349 -9.49 33.42 2.21
N ILE A 350 -10.35 33.91 3.11
CA ILE A 350 -11.77 34.04 2.83
C ILE A 350 -11.92 35.13 1.76
N THR A 351 -12.60 34.81 0.67
CA THR A 351 -12.86 35.72 -0.46
C THR A 351 -14.33 36.16 -0.51
N LYS A 352 -15.25 35.34 0.02
CA LYS A 352 -16.67 35.67 0.26
C LYS A 352 -17.14 35.14 1.62
N PRO A 353 -18.07 35.84 2.30
CA PRO A 353 -18.70 37.12 1.90
C PRO A 353 -17.80 38.34 2.14
N VAL A 354 -16.73 38.20 2.92
CA VAL A 354 -15.80 39.29 3.28
C VAL A 354 -14.37 38.83 3.02
N LYS A 355 -13.53 39.71 2.46
CA LYS A 355 -12.12 39.43 2.21
C LYS A 355 -11.30 39.52 3.48
N MET A 356 -10.72 38.42 3.93
CA MET A 356 -9.92 38.35 5.17
C MET A 356 -9.12 37.05 5.27
N ARG A 357 -8.13 37.00 6.18
CA ARG A 357 -7.37 35.78 6.46
C ARG A 357 -8.26 34.75 7.15
N ALA A 358 -8.22 33.52 6.67
CA ALA A 358 -8.82 32.38 7.33
C ALA A 358 -7.84 31.75 8.32
N ASP A 359 -8.38 31.05 9.31
CA ASP A 359 -7.59 30.23 10.20
C ASP A 359 -7.10 28.98 9.47
N ASN A 360 -5.79 28.92 9.17
CA ASN A 360 -5.20 27.88 8.34
C ASN A 360 -5.37 26.48 8.95
N THR A 361 -5.28 26.36 10.28
CA THR A 361 -5.47 25.10 10.99
C THR A 361 -6.91 24.61 10.86
N THR A 362 -7.89 25.49 11.09
CA THR A 362 -9.31 25.16 11.00
C THR A 362 -9.70 24.71 9.58
N VAL A 363 -9.24 25.43 8.55
CA VAL A 363 -9.49 25.06 7.15
C VAL A 363 -8.83 23.73 6.82
N THR A 364 -7.58 23.51 7.26
CA THR A 364 -6.86 22.25 7.03
C THR A 364 -7.56 21.06 7.70
N ASN A 365 -8.03 21.23 8.94
CA ASN A 365 -8.79 20.20 9.65
C ASN A 365 -10.11 19.86 8.92
N LEU A 366 -10.83 20.87 8.43
CA LEU A 366 -12.03 20.66 7.62
C LEU A 366 -11.74 19.87 6.34
N LEU A 367 -10.62 20.16 5.67
CA LEU A 367 -10.20 19.39 4.49
C LEU A 367 -9.89 17.93 4.84
N TRP A 368 -9.27 17.67 5.99
CA TRP A 368 -9.04 16.31 6.49
C TRP A 368 -10.36 15.60 6.83
N ASP A 369 -11.29 16.27 7.51
CA ASP A 369 -12.61 15.72 7.83
C ASP A 369 -13.37 15.29 6.56
N VAL A 370 -13.27 16.05 5.47
CA VAL A 370 -13.89 15.69 4.17
C VAL A 370 -13.08 14.62 3.43
N HIS A 371 -11.75 14.65 3.54
CA HIS A 371 -10.84 13.67 2.94
C HIS A 371 -11.06 12.26 3.51
N ASP A 372 -11.21 12.17 4.83
CA ASP A 372 -11.36 10.92 5.59
C ASP A 372 -12.82 10.45 5.71
N LEU A 373 -13.74 11.17 5.06
CA LEU A 373 -15.16 10.83 5.10
C LEU A 373 -15.44 9.51 4.38
N GLU A 374 -15.90 8.53 5.14
CA GLU A 374 -16.30 7.22 4.66
C GLU A 374 -17.82 6.99 4.75
N ALA A 375 -18.35 6.30 3.75
CA ALA A 375 -19.69 5.75 3.74
C ALA A 375 -19.81 4.63 4.79
N GLN A 376 -20.74 4.78 5.72
CA GLN A 376 -21.11 3.73 6.67
C GLN A 376 -22.04 2.71 6.03
N ARG A 377 -22.91 3.16 5.13
CA ARG A 377 -23.84 2.33 4.38
C ARG A 377 -24.07 2.94 3.00
N PHE A 378 -24.35 2.10 2.01
CA PHE A 378 -24.77 2.58 0.71
C PHE A 378 -26.23 2.25 0.48
N VAL A 379 -26.91 3.10 -0.28
CA VAL A 379 -28.28 2.90 -0.71
C VAL A 379 -28.23 2.29 -2.10
N ASP A 380 -28.36 0.96 -2.15
CA ASP A 380 -28.41 0.24 -3.41
C ASP A 380 -29.80 0.44 -4.07
N ASN A 381 -29.83 0.80 -5.36
CA ASN A 381 -31.04 1.22 -6.10
C ASN A 381 -31.73 2.46 -5.50
N PRO A 382 -31.08 3.63 -5.49
CA PRO A 382 -31.66 4.84 -4.92
C PRO A 382 -32.94 5.25 -5.67
N LYS A 383 -33.93 5.77 -4.92
CA LYS A 383 -35.08 6.48 -5.47
C LYS A 383 -34.66 7.87 -5.98
N GLY A 384 -35.61 8.76 -6.28
CA GLY A 384 -35.33 10.16 -6.57
C GLY A 384 -34.50 10.85 -5.48
N LEU A 385 -33.67 11.82 -5.86
CA LEU A 385 -32.75 12.52 -4.95
C LEU A 385 -33.49 13.31 -3.85
N GLU A 386 -34.74 13.68 -4.12
CA GLU A 386 -35.68 14.34 -3.21
C GLU A 386 -35.92 13.50 -1.95
N GLU A 387 -36.00 12.17 -2.10
CA GLU A 387 -36.16 11.25 -0.97
C GLU A 387 -34.98 11.35 -0.01
N TYR A 388 -33.80 11.79 -0.45
CA TYR A 388 -32.62 11.87 0.39
C TYR A 388 -32.28 13.32 0.77
N GLY A 389 -33.05 14.31 0.29
CA GLY A 389 -32.71 15.73 0.40
C GLY A 389 -31.44 16.10 -0.36
N LEU A 390 -31.09 15.35 -1.42
CA LEU A 390 -29.90 15.55 -2.25
C LEU A 390 -30.19 16.30 -3.55
N ASP A 391 -31.45 16.63 -3.80
CA ASP A 391 -31.92 17.62 -4.78
C ASP A 391 -31.69 19.05 -4.26
N LYS A 392 -31.92 19.26 -2.95
CA LYS A 392 -31.70 20.50 -2.19
C LYS A 392 -30.87 20.20 -0.94
N PRO A 393 -29.55 20.01 -1.11
CA PRO A 393 -28.66 19.61 -0.03
C PRO A 393 -28.66 20.63 1.12
N GLN A 394 -28.60 20.14 2.35
CA GLN A 394 -28.45 20.95 3.55
C GLN A 394 -27.09 21.66 3.58
N VAL A 395 -26.05 20.97 3.10
CA VAL A 395 -24.70 21.50 2.93
C VAL A 395 -24.11 21.00 1.62
N THR A 396 -23.48 21.89 0.86
CA THR A 396 -22.61 21.55 -0.26
C THR A 396 -21.19 22.01 0.05
N VAL A 397 -20.23 21.09 -0.05
CA VAL A 397 -18.79 21.39 -0.01
C VAL A 397 -18.24 21.24 -1.42
N GLU A 398 -17.64 22.29 -1.95
CA GLU A 398 -16.95 22.25 -3.25
C GLU A 398 -15.45 22.48 -3.04
N LEU A 399 -14.63 21.64 -3.65
CA LEU A 399 -13.17 21.70 -3.60
C LEU A 399 -12.63 21.80 -5.03
N SER A 400 -11.57 22.59 -5.22
CA SER A 400 -10.83 22.61 -6.50
C SER A 400 -9.38 22.17 -6.28
N GLU A 401 -8.94 21.17 -7.04
CA GLU A 401 -7.58 20.65 -7.11
C GLU A 401 -7.07 20.87 -8.55
N GLY A 402 -6.38 21.98 -8.79
CA GLY A 402 -6.05 22.44 -10.15
C GLY A 402 -7.30 22.64 -11.01
N LYS A 403 -7.47 21.80 -12.05
CA LYS A 403 -8.64 21.85 -12.95
C LYS A 403 -9.80 20.95 -12.52
N ARG A 404 -9.61 20.11 -11.50
CA ARG A 404 -10.61 19.14 -11.03
C ARG A 404 -11.47 19.79 -9.95
N THR A 405 -12.79 19.74 -10.13
CA THR A 405 -13.76 20.18 -9.12
C THR A 405 -14.44 18.98 -8.49
N LEU A 406 -14.39 18.91 -7.16
CA LEU A 406 -15.02 17.88 -6.34
C LEU A 406 -16.16 18.50 -5.55
N LYS A 407 -17.28 17.79 -5.44
CA LYS A 407 -18.45 18.22 -4.69
C LYS A 407 -18.93 17.11 -3.78
N LEU A 408 -19.14 17.45 -2.51
CA LEU A 408 -19.86 16.65 -1.53
C LEU A 408 -21.20 17.31 -1.25
N PHE A 409 -22.28 16.58 -1.45
CA PHE A 409 -23.64 17.01 -1.15
C PHE A 409 -24.14 16.23 0.06
N ILE A 410 -24.62 16.94 1.08
CA ILE A 410 -25.14 16.35 2.31
C ILE A 410 -26.63 16.68 2.41
N GLY A 411 -27.46 15.64 2.50
CA GLY A 411 -28.91 15.70 2.47
C GLY A 411 -29.56 15.60 3.85
N LYS A 412 -30.76 15.01 3.92
CA LYS A 412 -31.53 14.85 5.16
C LYS A 412 -30.91 13.77 6.08
N ALA A 413 -31.31 13.79 7.35
CA ALA A 413 -30.94 12.74 8.30
C ALA A 413 -31.47 11.38 7.83
N ALA A 414 -30.59 10.37 7.83
CA ALA A 414 -30.95 8.98 7.57
C ALA A 414 -31.30 8.25 8.88
N SER A 415 -30.62 8.64 9.98
CA SER A 415 -30.90 8.18 11.34
C SER A 415 -30.50 9.26 12.36
N ASP A 416 -30.51 8.92 13.66
CA ASP A 416 -29.91 9.75 14.71
C ASP A 416 -28.40 9.94 14.51
N LYS A 417 -27.71 8.94 13.92
CA LYS A 417 -26.25 8.87 13.76
C LYS A 417 -25.74 9.16 12.35
N THR A 418 -26.60 9.09 11.33
CA THR A 418 -26.21 9.20 9.92
C THR A 418 -27.01 10.22 9.13
N VAL A 419 -26.40 10.74 8.07
CA VAL A 419 -27.02 11.62 7.07
C VAL A 419 -26.78 11.06 5.68
N TYR A 420 -27.69 11.33 4.75
CA TYR A 420 -27.48 10.98 3.36
C TYR A 420 -26.44 11.89 2.71
N ALA A 421 -25.60 11.32 1.85
CA ALA A 421 -24.62 12.04 1.07
C ALA A 421 -24.47 11.46 -0.34
N LYS A 422 -23.98 12.28 -1.27
CA LYS A 422 -23.46 11.86 -2.58
C LYS A 422 -22.32 12.76 -3.01
N THR A 423 -21.57 12.35 -4.04
CA THR A 423 -20.55 13.20 -4.65
C THR A 423 -20.84 13.43 -6.14
N ASN A 424 -20.08 14.32 -6.79
CA ASN A 424 -20.11 14.44 -8.24
C ASN A 424 -19.28 13.37 -8.96
N GLU A 425 -18.49 12.58 -8.24
CA GLU A 425 -17.65 11.50 -8.81
C GLU A 425 -18.32 10.13 -8.74
N GLN A 426 -19.27 9.97 -7.81
CA GLN A 426 -20.04 8.75 -7.59
C GLN A 426 -21.53 9.10 -7.64
N GLU A 427 -22.28 8.44 -8.53
CA GLU A 427 -23.76 8.61 -8.60
C GLU A 427 -24.50 7.87 -7.48
N VAL A 428 -23.75 7.20 -6.58
CA VAL A 428 -24.31 6.38 -5.51
C VAL A 428 -24.64 7.25 -4.30
N VAL A 429 -25.84 7.06 -3.75
CA VAL A 429 -26.25 7.65 -2.47
C VAL A 429 -25.74 6.78 -1.33
N CYS A 430 -25.14 7.39 -0.31
CA CYS A 430 -24.66 6.71 0.88
C CYS A 430 -25.11 7.41 2.16
N GLU A 431 -24.99 6.69 3.27
CA GLU A 431 -25.10 7.23 4.62
C GLU A 431 -23.68 7.46 5.17
N VAL A 432 -23.44 8.64 5.70
CA VAL A 432 -22.18 9.04 6.34
C VAL A 432 -22.44 9.47 7.79
N PRO A 433 -21.40 9.50 8.66
CA PRO A 433 -21.53 9.98 10.03
C PRO A 433 -22.18 11.37 10.09
N ARG A 434 -23.15 11.59 10.98
CA ARG A 434 -23.91 12.85 11.09
C ARG A 434 -23.06 14.02 11.60
N ASP A 435 -22.00 13.77 12.36
CA ASP A 435 -21.08 14.78 12.89
C ASP A 435 -20.39 15.59 11.79
N ILE A 436 -20.32 15.06 10.56
CA ILE A 436 -19.84 15.82 9.40
C ILE A 436 -20.60 17.13 9.22
N LEU A 437 -21.90 17.18 9.52
CA LEU A 437 -22.69 18.42 9.43
C LEU A 437 -22.11 19.51 10.33
N GLU A 438 -21.70 19.21 11.56
CA GLU A 438 -21.13 20.18 12.48
C GLU A 438 -19.71 20.63 12.05
N LYS A 439 -18.98 19.72 11.39
CA LYS A 439 -17.65 19.96 10.86
C LYS A 439 -17.66 20.86 9.63
N VAL A 440 -18.62 20.69 8.71
CA VAL A 440 -18.66 21.45 7.44
C VAL A 440 -19.62 22.63 7.43
N ARG A 441 -20.61 22.68 8.34
CA ARG A 441 -21.55 23.81 8.48
C ARG A 441 -20.92 24.96 9.28
N LYS A 442 -19.75 25.41 8.87
CA LYS A 442 -19.02 26.53 9.47
C LYS A 442 -19.60 27.86 9.01
N ASP A 443 -19.71 28.81 9.92
CA ASP A 443 -19.93 30.21 9.60
C ASP A 443 -18.62 30.94 9.29
N VAL A 444 -18.69 32.08 8.61
CA VAL A 444 -17.51 32.87 8.22
C VAL A 444 -16.60 33.22 9.41
N ASN A 445 -17.19 33.37 10.61
CA ASN A 445 -16.46 33.69 11.82
C ASN A 445 -15.79 32.47 12.47
N ASP A 446 -16.27 31.25 12.23
CA ASP A 446 -15.58 30.03 12.68
C ASP A 446 -14.27 29.81 11.91
N LEU A 447 -14.22 30.32 10.68
CA LEU A 447 -13.06 30.24 9.79
C LEU A 447 -12.16 31.46 9.89
N ARG A 448 -12.52 32.49 10.67
CA ARG A 448 -11.76 33.74 10.81
C ARG A 448 -10.42 33.47 11.50
N ASN A 449 -9.33 34.00 10.94
CA ASN A 449 -8.08 34.04 11.69
C ASN A 449 -8.22 34.97 12.91
N LEU A 450 -7.94 34.46 14.09
CA LEU A 450 -8.00 35.19 15.36
C LEU A 450 -6.63 35.71 15.81
N GLU A 451 -5.57 35.53 15.04
CA GLU A 451 -4.32 36.28 15.21
C GLU A 451 -4.57 37.73 14.82
N ILE A 452 -4.69 38.60 15.82
CA ILE A 452 -5.01 40.03 15.61
C ILE A 452 -3.77 40.92 15.64
N VAL A 453 -2.62 40.39 16.04
CA VAL A 453 -1.31 41.03 15.97
C VAL A 453 -0.34 40.05 15.32
N ARG A 454 0.48 40.53 14.38
CA ARG A 454 1.50 39.70 13.73
C ARG A 454 2.75 40.51 13.39
N PHE A 455 3.86 40.17 14.00
CA PHE A 455 5.17 40.72 13.70
C PHE A 455 6.27 39.74 14.11
N GLU A 456 7.46 39.88 13.54
CA GLU A 456 8.65 39.16 13.97
C GLU A 456 9.35 39.97 15.07
N ARG A 457 9.72 39.34 16.18
CA ARG A 457 10.30 40.07 17.34
C ARG A 457 11.59 40.82 17.00
N ASP A 458 12.33 40.35 16.00
CA ASP A 458 13.57 40.99 15.56
C ASP A 458 13.36 42.26 14.73
N ASP A 459 12.16 42.42 14.17
CA ASP A 459 11.77 43.66 13.50
C ASP A 459 11.38 44.75 14.49
N ALA A 460 11.07 44.42 15.75
CA ALA A 460 10.67 45.41 16.75
C ALA A 460 11.82 46.34 17.13
N THR A 461 11.63 47.64 16.87
CA THR A 461 12.59 48.70 17.18
C THR A 461 12.20 49.53 18.40
N GLU A 462 10.89 49.64 18.67
CA GLU A 462 10.36 50.37 19.82
C GLU A 462 9.05 49.72 20.28
N VAL A 463 8.84 49.65 21.60
CA VAL A 463 7.55 49.26 22.19
C VAL A 463 7.13 50.31 23.21
N ALA A 464 5.95 50.88 23.03
CA ALA A 464 5.32 51.78 23.99
C ALA A 464 4.08 51.12 24.59
N ILE A 465 4.00 51.06 25.92
CA ILE A 465 2.84 50.57 26.66
C ILE A 465 2.31 51.71 27.53
N GLU A 466 1.06 52.08 27.32
CA GLU A 466 0.32 53.07 28.09
C GLU A 466 -0.85 52.39 28.80
N TRP A 467 -1.04 52.61 30.09
CA TRP A 467 -2.16 52.03 30.84
C TRP A 467 -2.73 52.99 31.88
N LEU A 468 -3.95 52.71 32.33
CA LEU A 468 -4.58 53.42 33.44
C LEU A 468 -4.33 52.68 34.76
N GLU A 469 -3.89 53.44 35.78
CA GLU A 469 -3.70 52.97 37.16
C GLU A 469 -4.17 54.08 38.11
N ASP A 470 -5.13 53.77 38.99
CA ASP A 470 -5.74 54.72 39.93
C ASP A 470 -6.21 56.03 39.27
N GLY A 471 -6.78 55.93 38.06
CA GLY A 471 -7.23 57.08 37.28
C GLY A 471 -6.11 57.92 36.65
N LYS A 472 -4.84 57.56 36.82
CA LYS A 472 -3.68 58.23 36.22
C LYS A 472 -3.12 57.42 35.06
N LYS A 473 -2.74 58.11 33.97
CA LYS A 473 -2.03 57.49 32.86
C LYS A 473 -0.58 57.19 33.26
N LYS A 474 -0.17 55.95 33.07
CA LYS A 474 1.21 55.48 33.18
C LYS A 474 1.71 55.10 31.80
N GLN A 475 3.02 55.21 31.59
CA GLN A 475 3.65 54.80 30.33
C GLN A 475 5.05 54.24 30.57
N VAL A 476 5.43 53.30 29.73
CA VAL A 476 6.81 52.88 29.52
C VAL A 476 7.07 52.82 28.02
N CYS A 477 8.22 53.33 27.57
CA CYS A 477 8.67 53.18 26.20
C CYS A 477 10.06 52.59 26.21
N ILE A 478 10.27 51.53 25.44
CA ILE A 478 11.56 50.86 25.26
C ILE A 478 12.00 50.96 23.80
N GLU A 479 13.29 51.20 23.58
CA GLU A 479 13.92 51.27 22.25
C GLU A 479 15.04 50.23 22.15
N ARG A 480 15.11 49.52 21.01
CA ARG A 480 16.16 48.54 20.73
C ARG A 480 17.46 49.29 20.40
N ARG A 481 18.52 49.02 21.17
CA ARG A 481 19.86 49.61 20.99
C ARG A 481 20.82 48.67 20.25
N GLY A 482 20.64 47.37 20.43
CA GLY A 482 21.49 46.32 19.85
C GLY A 482 20.74 45.00 19.75
N LYS A 483 21.45 43.92 19.42
CA LYS A 483 20.86 42.58 19.42
C LYS A 483 20.53 42.19 20.86
N ASP A 484 19.25 42.03 21.16
CA ASP A 484 18.70 41.73 22.50
C ASP A 484 19.00 42.80 23.59
N GLU A 485 19.46 43.98 23.19
CA GLU A 485 19.73 45.10 24.09
C GLU A 485 18.69 46.20 23.92
N TRP A 486 18.01 46.55 25.00
CA TRP A 486 16.93 47.53 25.03
C TRP A 486 17.15 48.53 26.17
N ASP A 487 16.80 49.79 25.90
CA ASP A 487 16.75 50.85 26.90
C ASP A 487 15.30 51.27 27.12
N VAL A 488 14.90 51.45 28.38
CA VAL A 488 13.73 52.26 28.70
C VAL A 488 14.10 53.69 28.37
N VAL A 489 13.33 54.36 27.52
CA VAL A 489 13.52 55.77 27.15
C VAL A 489 12.49 56.70 27.80
N LYS A 490 11.33 56.17 28.19
CA LYS A 490 10.32 56.86 29.01
C LYS A 490 9.88 55.98 30.18
N PRO A 491 9.67 56.55 31.39
CA PRO A 491 9.71 57.98 31.72
C PRO A 491 11.13 58.54 31.91
N LYS A 492 12.14 57.69 32.14
CA LYS A 492 13.54 58.08 32.32
C LYS A 492 14.45 57.06 31.63
N ARG A 493 15.52 57.53 30.99
CA ARG A 493 16.47 56.66 30.30
C ARG A 493 17.21 55.74 31.28
N LYS A 494 17.09 54.42 31.09
CA LYS A 494 17.85 53.39 31.81
C LYS A 494 17.90 52.09 31.00
N LYS A 495 18.83 51.18 31.32
CA LYS A 495 18.86 49.84 30.72
C LYS A 495 17.55 49.11 31.07
N ALA A 496 16.89 48.53 30.06
CA ALA A 496 15.69 47.73 30.28
C ALA A 496 16.04 46.33 30.81
N ASP A 497 15.19 45.78 31.67
CA ASP A 497 15.27 44.39 32.06
C ASP A 497 14.94 43.48 30.86
N SER A 498 15.91 42.67 30.43
CA SER A 498 15.80 41.89 29.18
C SER A 498 14.71 40.82 29.25
N VAL A 499 14.45 40.27 30.45
CA VAL A 499 13.39 39.29 30.68
C VAL A 499 12.02 39.93 30.47
N SER A 500 11.80 41.10 31.09
CA SER A 500 10.56 41.88 30.93
C SER A 500 10.32 42.29 29.48
N VAL A 501 11.36 42.74 28.76
CA VAL A 501 11.24 43.07 27.32
C VAL A 501 10.86 41.84 26.50
N SER A 502 11.55 40.71 26.72
CA SER A 502 11.28 39.46 26.01
C SER A 502 9.84 38.99 26.26
N ASN A 503 9.38 39.06 27.51
CA ASN A 503 8.02 38.70 27.90
C ASN A 503 6.97 39.61 27.25
N ILE A 504 7.19 40.92 27.16
CA ILE A 504 6.31 41.86 26.46
C ILE A 504 6.22 41.49 24.97
N LEU A 505 7.37 41.32 24.31
CA LEU A 505 7.41 40.99 22.89
C LEU A 505 6.75 39.64 22.60
N TRP A 506 7.00 38.63 23.44
CA TRP A 506 6.35 37.32 23.34
C TRP A 506 4.83 37.44 23.52
N THR A 507 4.38 38.18 24.54
CA THR A 507 2.95 38.38 24.82
C THR A 507 2.24 39.07 23.66
N LEU A 508 2.87 40.10 23.07
CA LEU A 508 2.33 40.84 21.93
C LEU A 508 2.39 40.06 20.61
N GLU A 509 3.42 39.25 20.40
CA GLU A 509 3.53 38.39 19.21
C GLU A 509 2.47 37.28 19.23
N GLN A 510 2.14 36.74 20.40
CA GLN A 510 1.22 35.62 20.58
C GLN A 510 -0.25 36.05 20.78
N VAL A 511 -0.61 37.28 20.38
CA VAL A 511 -2.00 37.77 20.57
C VAL A 511 -2.93 37.13 19.56
N ARG A 512 -3.47 35.99 19.98
CA ARG A 512 -4.63 35.34 19.40
C ARG A 512 -5.87 35.61 20.25
N ALA A 513 -6.90 36.17 19.64
CA ALA A 513 -8.20 36.35 20.27
C ALA A 513 -8.93 35.00 20.45
N GLU A 514 -9.87 34.96 21.37
CA GLU A 514 -10.75 33.81 21.59
C GLU A 514 -12.01 33.90 20.74
N LYS A 515 -12.48 35.12 20.46
CA LYS A 515 -13.73 35.33 19.73
C LYS A 515 -13.72 36.66 18.98
N TYR A 516 -14.37 36.65 17.81
CA TYR A 516 -14.78 37.87 17.11
C TYR A 516 -16.17 38.32 17.58
N VAL A 517 -16.29 39.59 17.94
CA VAL A 517 -17.52 40.19 18.49
C VAL A 517 -18.36 40.84 17.39
N GLY A 518 -17.70 41.52 16.45
CA GLY A 518 -18.40 42.25 15.39
C GLY A 518 -17.56 43.36 14.78
N GLU A 519 -18.19 44.13 13.89
CA GLU A 519 -17.59 45.33 13.33
C GLU A 519 -17.42 46.41 14.40
N GLU A 520 -16.58 47.39 14.07
CA GLU A 520 -16.20 48.50 14.94
C GLU A 520 -17.32 49.55 15.00
N THR A 521 -18.47 49.17 15.54
CA THR A 521 -19.61 50.06 15.76
C THR A 521 -19.79 50.30 17.26
N GLY A 522 -19.43 51.49 17.73
CA GLY A 522 -19.66 51.93 19.12
C GLY A 522 -18.48 51.76 20.09
N ASP A 523 -17.38 52.50 19.85
CA ASP A 523 -16.15 52.51 20.68
C ASP A 523 -16.42 52.72 22.19
N LYS A 524 -17.49 53.46 22.54
CA LYS A 524 -17.90 53.69 23.95
C LYS A 524 -18.33 52.42 24.68
N LYS A 525 -19.02 51.48 24.00
CA LYS A 525 -19.48 50.21 24.60
C LYS A 525 -18.29 49.32 24.97
N PHE A 526 -17.28 49.30 24.11
CA PHE A 526 -16.10 48.45 24.28
C PHE A 526 -14.98 49.12 25.08
N GLY A 527 -15.15 50.39 25.47
CA GLY A 527 -14.17 51.13 26.27
C GLY A 527 -12.92 51.55 25.49
N PHE A 528 -12.97 51.66 24.15
CA PHE A 528 -11.80 52.04 23.35
C PHE A 528 -11.48 53.55 23.40
N GLU A 529 -12.44 54.40 23.79
CA GLU A 529 -12.22 55.84 24.05
C GLU A 529 -11.37 56.09 25.32
N LYS A 530 -11.50 55.19 26.30
CA LYS A 530 -10.75 55.20 27.57
C LYS A 530 -10.17 53.81 27.80
N PRO A 531 -9.17 53.41 27.01
CA PRO A 531 -8.64 52.06 27.03
C PRO A 531 -7.96 51.74 28.35
N GLN A 532 -8.06 50.49 28.77
CA GLN A 532 -7.34 49.97 29.95
C GLN A 532 -5.84 49.92 29.69
N LEU A 533 -5.45 49.60 28.45
CA LEU A 533 -4.07 49.57 27.99
C LEU A 533 -3.98 49.81 26.46
N VAL A 534 -2.94 50.50 26.02
CA VAL A 534 -2.56 50.65 24.62
C VAL A 534 -1.11 50.20 24.48
N ALA A 535 -0.87 49.19 23.65
CA ALA A 535 0.47 48.77 23.26
C ALA A 535 0.73 49.18 21.81
N THR A 536 1.85 49.85 21.56
CA THR A 536 2.31 50.22 20.21
C THR A 536 3.67 49.62 19.96
N VAL A 537 3.81 48.82 18.89
CA VAL A 537 5.08 48.21 18.46
C VAL A 537 5.51 48.88 17.17
N LYS A 538 6.61 49.62 17.18
CA LYS A 538 7.25 50.08 15.94
C LYS A 538 8.16 49.00 15.41
N LEU A 539 8.08 48.79 14.09
CA LEU A 539 8.75 47.72 13.38
C LEU A 539 9.63 48.32 12.28
N LYS A 540 10.72 47.64 11.96
CA LYS A 540 11.61 48.02 10.87
C LYS A 540 10.86 47.96 9.53
N GLY A 541 10.81 49.09 8.82
CA GLY A 541 10.30 49.15 7.44
C GLY A 541 8.80 48.93 7.26
N ARG A 542 7.99 48.92 8.33
CA ARG A 542 6.51 48.82 8.25
C ARG A 542 5.82 49.72 9.27
N SER A 543 4.53 49.98 9.04
CA SER A 543 3.72 50.79 9.95
C SER A 543 3.67 50.18 11.36
N PRO A 544 3.64 51.03 12.42
CA PRO A 544 3.51 50.53 13.78
C PRO A 544 2.22 49.76 14.00
N ILE A 545 2.30 48.68 14.76
CA ILE A 545 1.12 47.93 15.21
C ILE A 545 0.61 48.56 16.49
N LYS A 546 -0.68 48.87 16.55
CA LYS A 546 -1.36 49.36 17.75
C LYS A 546 -2.39 48.35 18.22
N LEU A 547 -2.18 47.79 19.41
CA LEU A 547 -3.14 46.96 20.13
C LEU A 547 -3.79 47.80 21.23
N ILE A 548 -5.12 47.88 21.21
CA ILE A 548 -5.94 48.59 22.20
C ILE A 548 -6.72 47.56 23.00
N ILE A 549 -6.55 47.60 24.32
CA ILE A 549 -7.30 46.79 25.27
C ILE A 549 -8.34 47.69 25.93
N GLY A 550 -9.61 47.40 25.66
CA GLY A 550 -10.78 48.14 26.12
C GLY A 550 -11.28 47.67 27.50
N ALA A 551 -12.57 47.86 27.73
CA ALA A 551 -13.24 47.45 28.95
C ALA A 551 -13.31 45.93 29.10
N TYR A 552 -13.61 45.49 30.32
CA TYR A 552 -13.95 44.10 30.61
C TYR A 552 -15.32 43.74 30.00
N GLU A 553 -15.47 42.49 29.57
CA GLU A 553 -16.76 41.91 29.26
C GLU A 553 -17.57 41.76 30.56
N GLU A 554 -18.80 42.25 30.56
CA GLU A 554 -19.63 42.29 31.77
C GLU A 554 -19.79 40.89 32.39
N GLY A 555 -19.41 40.76 33.67
CA GLY A 555 -19.51 39.51 34.43
C GLY A 555 -18.51 38.42 34.04
N LYS A 556 -17.46 38.72 33.27
CA LYS A 556 -16.46 37.73 32.82
C LYS A 556 -15.03 38.27 32.87
N ASN A 557 -14.06 37.36 32.90
CA ASN A 557 -12.62 37.68 32.90
C ASN A 557 -12.06 37.83 31.48
N ASN A 558 -12.78 38.55 30.62
CA ASN A 558 -12.37 38.85 29.25
C ASN A 558 -12.30 40.35 29.05
N VAL A 559 -11.46 40.78 28.12
CA VAL A 559 -11.34 42.18 27.69
C VAL A 559 -11.59 42.30 26.20
N TYR A 560 -12.17 43.44 25.78
CA TYR A 560 -12.31 43.76 24.37
C TYR A 560 -10.96 44.20 23.79
N LEU A 561 -10.63 43.67 22.61
CA LEU A 561 -9.41 43.98 21.88
C LEU A 561 -9.72 44.60 20.52
N LYS A 562 -8.87 45.55 20.11
CA LYS A 562 -8.84 46.17 18.79
C LYS A 562 -7.39 46.32 18.34
N SER A 563 -7.11 45.99 17.08
CA SER A 563 -5.77 46.06 16.50
C SER A 563 -5.78 46.90 15.24
N SER A 564 -4.67 47.59 14.95
CA SER A 564 -4.50 48.30 13.68
C SER A 564 -4.31 47.35 12.48
N GLU A 565 -3.99 46.08 12.72
CA GLU A 565 -3.69 45.09 11.68
C GLU A 565 -4.93 44.42 11.09
N VAL A 566 -6.01 44.32 11.89
CA VAL A 566 -7.24 43.62 11.51
C VAL A 566 -8.46 44.42 11.92
N LYS A 567 -9.50 44.41 11.08
CA LYS A 567 -10.74 45.14 11.35
C LYS A 567 -11.67 44.40 12.31
N GLY A 568 -12.24 45.17 13.24
CA GLY A 568 -13.33 44.75 14.13
C GLY A 568 -12.91 44.54 15.58
N VAL A 569 -13.86 44.05 16.36
CA VAL A 569 -13.75 43.91 17.82
C VAL A 569 -13.61 42.44 18.20
N TYR A 570 -12.70 42.17 19.12
CA TYR A 570 -12.34 40.82 19.54
C TYR A 570 -12.42 40.68 21.06
N LEU A 571 -12.52 39.44 21.56
CA LEU A 571 -12.44 39.11 22.97
C LEU A 571 -11.23 38.22 23.24
N LYS A 572 -10.61 38.41 24.39
CA LYS A 572 -9.54 37.57 24.93
C LYS A 572 -9.60 37.61 26.45
N SER A 573 -9.18 36.54 27.11
CA SER A 573 -8.96 36.55 28.55
C SER A 573 -8.08 37.75 28.98
N ASP A 574 -8.43 38.34 30.12
CA ASP A 574 -7.78 39.50 30.73
C ASP A 574 -6.32 39.28 31.13
N TYR A 575 -5.80 38.04 31.12
CA TYR A 575 -4.37 37.76 31.38
C TYR A 575 -3.45 38.60 30.49
N ILE A 576 -3.82 38.86 29.24
CA ILE A 576 -3.03 39.75 28.37
C ILE A 576 -2.88 41.16 28.95
N LEU A 577 -3.94 41.70 29.55
CA LEU A 577 -3.94 43.02 30.18
C LEU A 577 -3.06 43.00 31.43
N GLU A 578 -3.23 41.99 32.28
CA GLU A 578 -2.51 41.87 33.54
C GLU A 578 -1.02 41.59 33.34
N ASP A 579 -0.67 40.69 32.42
CA ASP A 579 0.72 40.37 32.09
C ASP A 579 1.45 41.59 31.51
N LEU A 580 0.85 42.29 30.53
CA LEU A 580 1.45 43.49 29.95
C LEU A 580 1.61 44.60 31.00
N LYS A 581 0.63 44.79 31.90
CA LYS A 581 0.75 45.73 33.03
C LYS A 581 1.88 45.33 33.97
N ARG A 582 1.99 44.03 34.34
CA ARG A 582 3.03 43.52 35.23
C ARG A 582 4.42 43.77 34.65
N TYR A 583 4.66 43.32 33.42
CA TYR A 583 5.97 43.49 32.76
C TYR A 583 6.32 44.96 32.54
N ALA A 584 5.33 45.80 32.20
CA ALA A 584 5.55 47.24 32.08
C ALA A 584 5.96 47.88 33.42
N LYS A 585 5.38 47.44 34.55
CA LYS A 585 5.78 47.91 35.90
C LYS A 585 7.16 47.42 36.30
N GLU A 586 7.53 46.20 35.92
CA GLU A 586 8.88 45.66 36.15
C GLU A 586 9.94 46.51 35.45
N LEU A 587 9.68 46.99 34.23
CA LEU A 587 10.56 47.94 33.54
C LEU A 587 10.69 49.31 34.23
N LEU A 588 9.73 49.70 35.07
CA LEU A 588 9.78 50.97 35.81
C LEU A 588 10.60 50.88 37.10
N LYS A 589 10.70 49.69 37.73
CA LYS A 589 11.61 49.42 38.86
C LYS A 589 13.05 49.54 38.41
#